data_AF-A0A965PHI7-F1
#
_entry.id   AF-A0A965PHI7-F1
#
_cell.length_a   1.000
_cell.length_b   1.000
_cell.length_c   1.000
_cell.angle_alpha   90.00
_cell.angle_beta   90.00
_cell.angle_gamma   90.00
#
_symmetry.space_group_name_H-M   'P 1'
#
loop_
_entity.id
_entity.type
_entity.pdbx_description
1 polymer ?
#
loop_
_entity_poly.entity_id
_entity_poly.type
_entity_poly.pdbx_seq_one_letter_code
_entity_poly.pdbx_strand_id
1 'polypeptide(L)'
;MADRIASTEGNIKMLEARLVAAVQTIQQLRHEITIGRIERTKANETAAERIVAGIRDEREIVVPEALKIAKPKIRKGKLKSGGGNRTKQMVLKRWGLWRIQYEQGYTTRQIANAWKCNRKSIDYAREHHWGAK
;
A
#
# COMPACT_ATOMS: atom_id res chain seq x y z
N MET A 1 35.36 8.41 63.16
CA MET A 1 35.12 9.36 62.05
C MET A 1 35.68 8.87 60.72
N ALA A 2 36.90 8.33 60.70
CA ALA A 2 37.55 7.82 59.48
C ALA A 2 36.72 6.78 58.69
N ASP A 3 36.11 5.78 59.35
CA ASP A 3 35.34 4.73 58.67
C ASP A 3 34.10 5.25 57.92
N ARG A 4 33.45 6.29 58.46
CA ARG A 4 32.29 6.91 57.79
C ARG A 4 32.72 7.66 56.53
N ILE A 5 33.87 8.32 56.57
CA ILE A 5 34.44 9.05 55.43
C ILE A 5 34.83 8.06 54.32
N ALA A 6 35.53 6.97 54.67
CA ALA A 6 35.91 5.93 53.72
C ALA A 6 34.69 5.25 53.06
N SER A 7 33.62 5.01 53.84
CA SER A 7 32.36 4.47 53.32
C SER A 7 31.69 5.44 52.34
N THR A 8 31.64 6.73 52.65
CA THR A 8 31.09 7.74 51.75
C THR A 8 31.89 7.89 50.46
N GLU A 9 33.21 7.85 50.53
CA GLU A 9 34.09 7.90 49.35
C GLU A 9 33.90 6.68 48.44
N GLY A 10 33.71 5.49 49.02
CA GLY A 10 33.39 4.27 48.26
C GLY A 10 32.04 4.37 47.54
N ASN A 11 31.02 4.92 48.21
CA ASN A 11 29.71 5.13 47.62
C ASN A 11 29.74 6.16 46.49
N ILE A 12 30.50 7.25 46.64
CA ILE A 12 30.68 8.26 45.59
C ILE A 12 31.30 7.62 44.34
N LYS A 13 32.39 6.86 44.48
CA LYS A 13 33.03 6.15 43.36
C LYS A 13 32.09 5.19 42.65
N MET A 14 31.26 4.47 43.41
CA MET A 14 30.25 3.57 42.83
C MET A 14 29.19 4.34 42.02
N LEU A 15 28.71 5.46 42.55
CA LEU A 15 27.72 6.30 41.87
C LEU A 15 28.30 6.94 40.60
N GLU A 16 29.55 7.40 40.64
CA GLU A 16 30.26 7.91 39.46
C GLU A 16 30.40 6.84 38.38
N ALA A 17 30.79 5.61 38.75
CA ALA A 17 30.88 4.49 37.81
C ALA A 17 29.52 4.15 37.17
N ARG A 18 28.44 4.16 37.97
CA ARG A 18 27.08 3.94 37.47
C ARG A 18 26.61 5.06 36.54
N LEU A 19 26.96 6.30 36.84
CA LEU A 19 26.63 7.44 36.00
C LEU A 19 27.33 7.33 34.63
N VAL A 20 28.61 6.97 34.61
CA VAL A 20 29.37 6.76 33.36
C VAL A 20 28.74 5.64 32.53
N ALA A 21 28.41 4.51 33.15
CA ALA A 21 27.74 3.40 32.47
C ALA A 21 26.37 3.82 31.90
N ALA A 22 25.56 4.55 32.66
CA ALA A 22 24.27 5.06 32.19
C ALA A 22 24.40 6.01 30.99
N VAL A 23 25.41 6.90 31.01
CA VAL A 23 25.69 7.82 29.89
C VAL A 23 26.07 7.04 28.63
N GLN A 24 26.91 6.01 28.75
CA GLN A 24 27.29 5.15 27.63
C GLN A 24 26.08 4.42 27.03
N THR A 25 25.19 3.87 27.88
CA THR A 25 23.95 3.22 27.42
C THR A 25 23.04 4.21 26.68
N ILE A 26 22.90 5.45 27.18
CA ILE A 26 22.10 6.48 26.51
C ILE A 26 22.68 6.82 25.14
N GLN A 27 24.00 6.90 25.01
CA GLN A 27 24.66 7.15 23.73
C GLN A 27 24.43 6.02 22.73
N GLN A 28 24.50 4.75 23.18
CA GLN A 28 24.20 3.58 22.35
C GLN A 28 22.74 3.59 21.86
N LEU A 29 21.78 3.79 22.77
CA LEU A 29 20.36 3.86 22.41
C LEU A 29 20.06 4.99 21.40
N ARG A 30 20.72 6.14 21.53
CA ARG A 30 20.60 7.25 20.55
C ARG A 30 21.13 6.86 19.18
N HIS A 31 22.22 6.11 19.12
CA HIS A 31 22.78 5.61 17.87
C HIS A 31 21.82 4.62 17.19
N GLU A 32 21.28 3.66 17.94
CA GLU A 32 20.31 2.68 17.44
C GLU A 32 19.03 3.33 16.91
N ILE A 33 18.49 4.33 17.63
CA ILE A 33 17.32 5.09 17.17
C ILE A 33 17.61 5.82 15.85
N THR A 34 18.82 6.35 15.69
CA THR A 34 19.22 7.08 14.49
C THR A 34 19.35 6.16 13.29
N ILE A 35 20.01 5.01 13.46
CA ILE A 35 20.10 3.96 12.44
C ILE A 35 18.69 3.48 12.05
N GLY A 36 17.85 3.15 13.03
CA GLY A 36 16.50 2.66 12.78
C GLY A 36 15.57 3.69 12.12
N ARG A 37 15.88 4.98 12.17
CA ARG A 37 15.18 6.03 11.40
C ARG A 37 15.66 6.04 9.94
N ILE A 38 16.97 5.99 9.72
CA ILE A 38 17.58 5.97 8.38
C ILE A 38 17.16 4.73 7.60
N GLU A 39 17.08 3.57 8.27
CA GLU A 39 16.62 2.33 7.63
C GLU A 39 15.15 2.41 7.23
N ARG A 40 14.30 3.00 8.09
CA ARG A 40 12.88 3.21 7.77
C ARG A 40 12.67 4.18 6.60
N THR A 41 13.45 5.25 6.52
CA THR A 41 13.35 6.18 5.39
C THR A 41 13.76 5.50 4.09
N LYS A 42 14.87 4.75 4.09
CA LYS A 42 15.31 3.96 2.91
C LYS A 42 14.30 2.89 2.50
N ALA A 43 13.69 2.19 3.47
CA ALA A 43 12.65 1.21 3.20
C ALA A 43 11.39 1.86 2.59
N ASN A 44 11.02 3.05 3.05
CA ASN A 44 9.90 3.80 2.48
C ASN A 44 10.20 4.33 1.08
N GLU A 45 11.43 4.83 0.85
CA GLU A 45 11.88 5.30 -0.48
C GLU A 45 11.89 4.16 -1.49
N THR A 46 12.47 3.01 -1.14
CA THR A 46 12.46 1.82 -2.03
C THR A 46 11.06 1.26 -2.27
N ALA A 47 10.15 1.34 -1.28
CA ALA A 47 8.74 1.01 -1.49
C ALA A 47 8.06 2.02 -2.42
N ALA A 48 8.33 3.31 -2.28
CA ALA A 48 7.82 4.36 -3.17
C ALA A 48 8.36 4.20 -4.59
N GLU A 49 9.65 3.88 -4.76
CA GLU A 49 10.26 3.62 -6.07
C GLU A 49 9.67 2.37 -6.74
N ARG A 50 9.40 1.30 -5.98
CA ARG A 50 8.67 0.12 -6.51
C ARG A 50 7.24 0.45 -6.91
N ILE A 51 6.58 1.35 -6.17
CA ILE A 51 5.27 1.87 -6.54
C ILE A 51 5.39 2.65 -7.85
N VAL A 52 6.34 3.59 -7.95
CA VAL A 52 6.57 4.49 -9.11
C VAL A 52 6.99 3.72 -10.37
N ALA A 53 7.93 2.78 -10.26
CA ALA A 53 8.37 1.93 -11.37
C ALA A 53 7.28 0.96 -11.87
N GLY A 54 6.25 0.71 -11.06
CA GLY A 54 5.05 -0.05 -11.44
C GLY A 54 3.90 0.81 -11.98
N ILE A 55 4.03 2.15 -12.03
CA ILE A 55 2.96 3.03 -12.53
C ILE A 55 2.99 3.03 -14.06
N ARG A 56 2.44 1.98 -14.67
CA ARG A 56 1.88 2.11 -16.02
C ARG A 56 0.73 3.11 -15.97
N ASP A 57 0.66 4.05 -16.90
CA ASP A 57 -0.43 5.03 -16.92
C ASP A 57 -1.75 4.33 -17.25
N GLU A 58 -2.82 4.64 -16.52
CA GLU A 58 -4.16 4.14 -16.81
C GLU A 58 -4.66 4.57 -18.20
N ARG A 59 -4.10 5.64 -18.77
CA ARG A 59 -4.40 6.11 -20.13
C ARG A 59 -3.93 5.16 -21.23
N GLU A 60 -2.97 4.29 -20.93
CA GLU A 60 -2.46 3.28 -21.87
C GLU A 60 -3.37 2.05 -21.96
N ILE A 61 -4.32 1.91 -21.03
CA ILE A 61 -5.25 0.78 -21.01
C ILE A 61 -6.23 0.92 -22.18
N VAL A 62 -6.10 0.04 -23.17
CA VAL A 62 -7.04 -0.05 -24.29
C VAL A 62 -8.36 -0.66 -23.81
N VAL A 63 -9.44 0.13 -23.88
CA VAL A 63 -10.81 -0.30 -23.54
C VAL A 63 -11.68 -0.33 -24.81
N PRO A 64 -12.07 -1.52 -25.30
CA PRO A 64 -12.93 -1.64 -26.47
C PRO A 64 -14.30 -0.96 -26.26
N GLU A 65 -14.72 -0.11 -27.21
CA GLU A 65 -15.97 0.67 -27.11
C GLU A 65 -17.19 -0.24 -26.90
N ALA A 66 -17.23 -1.37 -27.61
CA ALA A 66 -18.30 -2.37 -27.50
C ALA A 66 -18.42 -3.01 -26.11
N LEU A 67 -17.36 -2.97 -25.30
CA LEU A 67 -17.35 -3.54 -23.96
C LEU A 67 -17.46 -2.47 -22.86
N LYS A 68 -17.46 -1.18 -23.20
CA LYS A 68 -17.64 -0.12 -22.21
C LYS A 68 -18.97 -0.29 -21.48
N ILE A 69 -18.94 0.00 -20.17
CA ILE A 69 -20.14 -0.06 -19.35
C ILE A 69 -20.99 1.16 -19.68
N ALA A 70 -22.19 0.93 -20.21
CA ALA A 70 -23.11 2.00 -20.56
C ALA A 70 -23.44 2.85 -19.32
N LYS A 71 -23.31 4.18 -19.44
CA LYS A 71 -23.68 5.11 -18.38
C LYS A 71 -25.19 5.01 -18.10
N PRO A 72 -25.61 5.08 -16.83
CA PRO A 72 -27.03 5.15 -16.50
C PRO A 72 -27.64 6.40 -17.14
N LYS A 73 -28.88 6.27 -17.64
CA LYS A 73 -29.62 7.35 -18.29
C LYS A 73 -30.86 7.66 -17.47
N ILE A 74 -31.17 8.94 -17.28
CA ILE A 74 -32.44 9.34 -16.66
C ILE A 74 -33.51 9.26 -17.74
N ARG A 75 -34.58 8.50 -17.49
CA ARG A 75 -35.74 8.41 -18.37
C ARG A 75 -37.01 8.58 -17.54
N LYS A 76 -37.82 9.58 -17.86
CA LYS A 76 -39.06 9.94 -17.12
C LYS A 76 -38.80 10.13 -15.61
N GLY A 77 -37.79 10.93 -15.25
CA GLY A 77 -37.45 11.24 -13.85
C GLY A 77 -36.89 10.07 -13.03
N LYS A 78 -36.74 8.87 -13.60
CA LYS A 78 -36.15 7.71 -12.92
C LYS A 78 -34.78 7.39 -13.52
N LEU A 79 -33.80 7.12 -12.65
CA LEU A 79 -32.49 6.63 -13.06
C LEU A 79 -32.67 5.21 -13.62
N LYS A 80 -32.56 5.06 -14.93
CA LYS A 80 -32.56 3.76 -15.59
C LYS A 80 -31.10 3.34 -15.78
N SER A 81 -30.82 2.07 -15.52
CA SER A 81 -29.58 1.46 -16.00
C SER A 81 -29.50 1.69 -17.52
N GLY A 82 -28.31 2.05 -18.02
CA GLY A 82 -28.13 2.48 -19.41
C GLY A 82 -28.61 1.48 -20.46
N GLY A 83 -28.82 0.21 -20.08
CA GLY A 83 -29.23 -0.87 -20.96
C GLY A 83 -28.10 -1.30 -21.89
N GLY A 84 -28.07 -2.59 -22.24
CA GLY A 84 -27.05 -3.16 -23.15
C GLY A 84 -25.74 -3.52 -22.45
N ASN A 85 -25.08 -4.57 -22.92
CA ASN A 85 -23.76 -5.05 -22.46
C ASN A 85 -23.68 -5.61 -21.03
N ARG A 86 -24.71 -6.28 -20.53
CA ARG A 86 -24.65 -7.06 -19.27
C ARG A 86 -24.91 -8.56 -19.44
N THR A 87 -24.98 -9.03 -20.69
CA THR A 87 -25.10 -10.47 -20.94
C THR A 87 -23.91 -11.21 -20.34
N LYS A 88 -24.12 -12.46 -19.89
CA LYS A 88 -23.07 -13.30 -19.30
C LYS A 88 -21.81 -13.34 -20.19
N GLN A 89 -22.00 -13.48 -21.50
CA GLN A 89 -20.92 -13.47 -22.48
C GLN A 89 -20.13 -12.15 -22.49
N MET A 90 -20.81 -11.00 -22.40
CA MET A 90 -20.12 -9.70 -22.35
C MET A 90 -19.34 -9.50 -21.06
N VAL A 91 -19.90 -9.96 -19.94
CA VAL A 91 -19.21 -9.92 -18.63
C VAL A 91 -17.94 -10.78 -18.69
N LEU A 92 -18.01 -12.00 -19.22
CA LEU A 92 -16.85 -12.88 -19.37
C LEU A 92 -15.78 -12.27 -20.30
N LYS A 93 -16.17 -11.64 -21.42
CA LYS A 93 -15.21 -10.94 -22.29
C LYS A 93 -14.50 -9.79 -21.55
N ARG A 94 -15.22 -9.01 -20.72
CA ARG A 94 -14.59 -7.99 -19.87
C ARG A 94 -13.64 -8.59 -18.86
N TRP A 95 -14.06 -9.65 -18.17
CA TRP A 95 -13.25 -10.31 -17.15
C TRP A 95 -11.95 -10.86 -17.73
N GLY A 96 -11.99 -11.43 -18.94
CA GLY A 96 -10.78 -11.85 -19.67
C GLY A 96 -9.82 -10.68 -19.93
N LEU A 97 -10.31 -9.53 -20.37
CA LEU A 97 -9.46 -8.34 -20.59
C LEU A 97 -8.93 -7.74 -19.28
N TRP A 98 -9.75 -7.70 -18.23
CA TRP A 98 -9.31 -7.26 -16.91
C TRP A 98 -8.21 -8.16 -16.35
N ARG A 99 -8.33 -9.48 -16.56
CA ARG A 99 -7.30 -10.45 -16.19
C ARG A 99 -5.98 -10.14 -16.89
N ILE A 100 -6.00 -9.98 -18.21
CA ILE A 100 -4.79 -9.69 -19.01
C ILE A 100 -4.17 -8.36 -18.54
N GLN A 101 -4.97 -7.32 -18.32
CA GLN A 101 -4.49 -6.03 -17.83
C GLN A 101 -3.89 -6.15 -16.43
N TYR A 102 -4.49 -6.96 -15.55
CA TYR A 102 -3.95 -7.22 -14.23
C TYR A 102 -2.62 -7.99 -14.30
N GLU A 103 -2.52 -9.00 -15.18
CA GLU A 103 -1.29 -9.77 -15.45
C GLU A 103 -0.19 -8.89 -16.07
N GLN A 104 -0.55 -7.86 -16.84
CA GLN A 104 0.38 -6.84 -17.35
C GLN A 104 0.92 -5.88 -16.28
N GLY A 105 0.45 -6.00 -15.03
CA GLY A 105 0.91 -5.20 -13.90
C GLY A 105 0.05 -3.98 -13.57
N TYR A 106 -1.09 -3.77 -14.26
CA TYR A 106 -2.02 -2.70 -13.88
C TYR A 106 -2.74 -3.03 -12.58
N THR A 107 -2.87 -2.05 -11.69
CA THR A 107 -3.65 -2.19 -10.45
C THR A 107 -5.15 -2.24 -10.76
N THR A 108 -5.94 -2.87 -9.88
CA THR A 108 -7.41 -2.91 -10.04
C THR A 108 -8.04 -1.51 -10.07
N ARG A 109 -7.40 -0.53 -9.41
CA ARG A 109 -7.83 0.88 -9.44
C ARG A 109 -7.62 1.51 -10.82
N GLN A 110 -6.45 1.34 -11.43
CA GLN A 110 -6.17 1.85 -12.78
C GLN A 110 -7.11 1.24 -13.81
N ILE A 111 -7.31 -0.08 -13.75
CA ILE A 111 -8.26 -0.78 -14.62
C ILE A 111 -9.68 -0.22 -14.40
N ALA A 112 -10.12 -0.03 -13.15
CA ALA A 112 -11.44 0.54 -12.86
C ALA A 112 -11.63 1.94 -13.45
N ASN A 113 -10.62 2.79 -13.32
CA ASN A 113 -10.62 4.15 -13.81
C ASN A 113 -10.66 4.22 -15.34
N ALA A 114 -9.87 3.38 -16.02
CA ALA A 114 -9.87 3.28 -17.48
C ALA A 114 -11.22 2.78 -18.01
N TRP A 115 -11.80 1.76 -17.37
CA TRP A 115 -13.08 1.17 -17.75
C TRP A 115 -14.31 1.94 -17.27
N LYS A 116 -14.11 3.02 -16.49
CA LYS A 116 -15.17 3.81 -15.82
C LYS A 116 -16.15 2.91 -15.07
N CYS A 117 -15.62 1.93 -14.35
CA CYS A 117 -16.40 0.98 -13.55
C CYS A 117 -16.01 1.07 -12.07
N ASN A 118 -16.83 0.47 -11.20
CA ASN A 118 -16.51 0.39 -9.78
C ASN A 118 -15.39 -0.63 -9.56
N ARG A 119 -14.34 -0.25 -8.80
CA ARG A 119 -13.22 -1.14 -8.42
C ARG A 119 -13.68 -2.49 -7.88
N LYS A 120 -14.71 -2.49 -7.03
CA LYS A 120 -15.33 -3.70 -6.46
C LYS A 120 -15.78 -4.72 -7.51
N SER A 121 -16.13 -4.27 -8.72
CA SER A 121 -16.53 -5.19 -9.82
C SER A 121 -15.34 -5.99 -10.35
N ILE A 122 -14.16 -5.40 -10.35
CA ILE A 122 -12.91 -6.03 -10.77
C ILE A 122 -12.39 -6.93 -9.65
N ASP A 123 -12.45 -6.44 -8.40
CA ASP A 123 -12.09 -7.24 -7.21
C ASP A 123 -12.95 -8.53 -7.16
N TYR A 124 -14.27 -8.41 -7.36
CA TYR A 124 -15.18 -9.56 -7.47
C TYR A 124 -14.83 -10.52 -8.62
N ALA A 125 -14.50 -9.98 -9.80
CA ALA A 125 -14.07 -10.79 -10.94
C ALA A 125 -12.82 -11.61 -10.63
N ARG A 126 -11.85 -11.01 -9.93
CA ARG A 126 -10.62 -11.65 -9.49
C ARG A 126 -10.87 -12.74 -8.45
N GLU A 127 -11.71 -12.47 -7.44
CA GLU A 127 -12.13 -13.45 -6.43
C GLU A 127 -12.82 -14.67 -7.07
N HIS A 128 -13.48 -14.47 -8.21
CA HIS A 128 -14.16 -15.52 -8.98
C HIS A 128 -13.32 -16.02 -10.16
N HIS A 129 -11.99 -15.93 -10.07
CA HIS A 129 -11.03 -16.43 -11.06
C HIS A 129 -11.34 -16.00 -12.50
N TRP A 130 -11.82 -14.77 -12.68
CA TRP A 130 -12.16 -14.17 -13.97
C TRP A 130 -13.19 -14.99 -14.76
N GLY A 131 -13.99 -15.81 -14.07
CA GLY A 131 -15.06 -16.60 -14.67
C GLY A 131 -14.58 -17.88 -15.33
N ALA A 132 -13.32 -18.28 -15.11
CA ALA A 132 -12.85 -19.62 -15.40
C ALA A 132 -13.51 -20.59 -14.41
N LYS A 133 -14.45 -21.39 -14.91
CA LYS A 133 -14.89 -22.64 -14.31
C LYS A 133 -14.52 -23.76 -15.26
#